data_AF-A0A8S9LMR4-F1
#
_entry.id   AF-A0A8S9LMR4-F1
#
_cell.length_a   1.000
_cell.length_b   1.000
_cell.length_c   1.000
_cell.angle_alpha   90.00
_cell.angle_beta   90.00
_cell.angle_gamma   90.00
#
_symmetry.space_group_name_H-M   'P 1'
#
loop_
_entity.id
_entity.type
_entity.pdbx_description
1 polymer ?
#
loop_
_entity_poly.entity_id
_entity_poly.type
_entity_poly.pdbx_seq_one_letter_code
_entity_poly.pdbx_strand_id
1 'polypeptide(L)'
;MFILELALRSWTHTEENKRRTLQKNDIATAISRTDVFGFLVDIIHKDDLKEEGLGVTKLTMPTVVDSPQYYYLQQQQGVIPWAQGNLQ
;
A
#
# COMPACT_ATOMS: atom_id res chain seq x y z
N MET A 1 27.44 -13.99 -13.82
CA MET A 1 26.26 -14.82 -13.48
C MET A 1 25.52 -14.11 -12.35
N PHE A 2 24.36 -13.47 -12.62
CA PHE A 2 23.77 -12.44 -11.75
C PHE A 2 23.32 -12.93 -10.37
N ILE A 3 22.47 -13.97 -10.31
CA ILE A 3 21.88 -14.45 -9.04
C ILE A 3 22.96 -14.94 -8.07
N LEU A 4 23.97 -15.67 -8.58
CA LEU A 4 25.05 -16.19 -7.74
C LEU A 4 25.89 -15.07 -7.12
N GLU A 5 26.19 -14.03 -7.89
CA GLU A 5 26.98 -12.90 -7.39
C GLU A 5 26.22 -12.11 -6.32
N LEU A 6 24.94 -11.83 -6.54
CA LEU A 6 24.08 -11.15 -5.57
C LEU A 6 23.92 -11.98 -4.29
N ALA A 7 23.71 -13.29 -4.43
CA ALA A 7 23.56 -14.21 -3.29
C ALA A 7 24.83 -14.27 -2.44
N LEU A 8 26.01 -14.37 -3.07
CA LEU A 8 27.28 -14.42 -2.34
C LEU A 8 27.54 -13.13 -1.55
N ARG A 9 27.34 -11.96 -2.18
CA ARG A 9 27.52 -10.66 -1.52
C ARG A 9 26.52 -10.46 -0.37
N SER A 10 25.27 -10.89 -0.56
CA SER A 10 24.25 -10.80 0.50
C SER A 10 24.54 -11.79 1.64
N TRP A 11 25.10 -12.96 1.34
CA TRP A 11 25.46 -13.95 2.35
C TRP A 11 26.55 -13.44 3.30
N THR A 12 27.52 -12.65 2.80
CA THR A 12 28.51 -11.99 3.66
C THR A 12 27.85 -11.22 4.81
N HIS A 13 26.79 -10.45 4.53
CA HIS A 13 26.05 -9.71 5.56
C HIS A 13 25.25 -10.61 6.50
N THR A 14 24.78 -11.76 6.02
CA THR A 14 24.13 -12.77 6.87
C THR A 14 25.12 -13.32 7.90
N GLU A 15 26.34 -13.63 7.46
CA GLU A 15 27.40 -14.17 8.31
C GLU A 15 27.96 -13.13 9.30
N GLU A 16 28.12 -11.87 8.88
CA GLU A 16 28.49 -10.75 9.77
C GLU A 16 27.52 -10.62 10.95
N ASN A 17 26.23 -10.84 10.70
CA ASN A 17 25.18 -10.84 11.71
C ASN A 17 25.04 -12.18 12.47
N LYS A 18 25.96 -13.12 12.27
CA LYS A 18 25.96 -14.48 12.87
C LYS A 18 24.67 -15.26 12.59
N ARG A 19 23.99 -14.95 11.49
CA ARG A 19 22.77 -15.63 11.06
C ARG A 19 23.10 -16.77 10.11
N ARG A 20 22.16 -17.71 9.98
CA ARG A 20 22.19 -18.81 9.00
C ARG A 20 21.02 -18.74 8.01
N THR A 21 20.24 -17.67 8.09
CA THR A 21 19.09 -17.41 7.24
C THR A 21 19.27 -16.04 6.61
N LEU A 22 19.28 -16.02 5.28
CA LEU A 22 19.37 -14.81 4.47
C LEU A 22 18.08 -13.98 4.59
N GLN A 23 18.19 -12.68 4.76
CA GLN A 23 17.05 -11.76 4.92
C GLN A 23 17.03 -10.67 3.84
N LYS A 24 15.87 -10.03 3.64
CA LYS A 24 15.72 -8.88 2.71
C LYS A 24 16.75 -7.76 3.01
N ASN A 25 17.03 -7.51 4.29
CA ASN A 25 17.98 -6.49 4.74
C ASN A 25 19.43 -6.76 4.29
N ASP A 26 19.82 -8.03 4.17
CA ASP A 26 21.15 -8.41 3.68
C ASP A 26 21.29 -8.08 2.20
N ILE A 27 20.24 -8.35 1.44
CA ILE A 27 20.14 -8.08 0.00
C ILE A 27 20.15 -6.56 -0.25
N ALA A 28 19.35 -5.80 0.51
CA ALA A 28 19.32 -4.35 0.42
C ALA A 28 20.70 -3.71 0.71
N THR A 29 21.42 -4.25 1.71
CA THR A 29 22.78 -3.80 2.05
C THR A 29 23.76 -4.13 0.93
N ALA A 30 23.71 -5.34 0.37
CA ALA A 30 24.59 -5.75 -0.73
C ALA A 30 24.38 -4.92 -2.00
N ILE A 31 23.13 -4.59 -2.33
CA ILE A 31 22.77 -3.72 -3.45
C ILE A 31 23.31 -2.31 -3.23
N SER A 32 23.12 -1.74 -2.04
CA SER A 32 23.59 -0.39 -1.70
C SER A 32 25.11 -0.26 -1.74
N ARG A 33 25.86 -1.37 -1.60
CA ARG A 33 27.33 -1.40 -1.63
C ARG A 33 27.93 -1.75 -3.00
N THR A 34 27.10 -2.03 -4.00
CA THR A 34 27.56 -2.55 -5.29
C THR A 34 26.94 -1.77 -6.45
N ASP A 35 27.71 -0.85 -7.06
CA ASP A 35 27.24 0.06 -8.11
C ASP A 35 26.56 -0.64 -9.30
N VAL A 36 27.05 -1.82 -9.70
CA VAL A 36 26.46 -2.60 -10.80
C VAL A 36 25.01 -3.06 -10.52
N PHE A 37 24.59 -3.09 -9.25
CA PHE A 37 23.23 -3.43 -8.83
C PHE A 37 22.32 -2.22 -8.62
N GLY A 38 22.77 -1.00 -8.98
CA GLY A 38 21.97 0.23 -8.81
C GLY A 38 20.60 0.19 -9.48
N PHE A 39 20.41 -0.62 -10.54
CA PHE A 39 19.10 -0.80 -11.19
C PHE A 39 18.05 -1.49 -10.31
N LEU A 40 18.44 -2.09 -9.17
CA LEU A 40 17.53 -2.77 -8.23
C LEU A 40 17.00 -1.85 -7.13
N VAL A 41 17.55 -0.64 -7.00
CA VAL A 41 17.21 0.31 -5.92
C VAL A 41 15.71 0.60 -5.88
N ASP A 42 15.10 0.89 -7.03
CA ASP A 42 13.67 1.17 -7.13
C ASP A 42 12.80 -0.05 -6.81
N ILE A 43 13.29 -1.26 -7.07
CA ILE A 43 12.55 -2.51 -6.81
C ILE A 43 12.54 -2.79 -5.31
N ILE A 44 13.71 -2.69 -4.65
CA ILE A 44 13.84 -2.89 -3.20
C ILE A 44 12.98 -1.87 -2.45
N HIS A 45 13.10 -0.58 -2.78
CA HIS A 45 12.33 0.47 -2.10
C HIS A 45 10.81 0.31 -2.29
N LYS A 46 10.35 -0.21 -3.43
CA LYS A 46 8.92 -0.46 -3.67
C LYS A 46 8.36 -1.60 -2.83
N ASP A 47 9.16 -2.62 -2.53
CA ASP A 47 8.71 -3.74 -1.71
C ASP A 47 8.53 -3.33 -0.24
N ASP A 48 9.40 -2.46 0.28
CA ASP A 48 9.26 -1.92 1.64
C ASP A 48 8.00 -1.05 1.79
N LEU A 49 7.68 -0.23 0.77
CA LEU A 49 6.47 0.61 0.76
C LEU A 49 5.16 -0.21 0.73
N LYS A 50 5.19 -1.43 0.20
CA LYS A 50 4.00 -2.31 0.18
C LYS A 50 3.76 -2.98 1.54
N GLU A 51 4.83 -3.30 2.27
CA GLU A 51 4.73 -3.89 3.61
C GLU A 51 4.18 -2.86 4.62
N GLU A 52 4.46 -1.56 4.46
CA GLU A 52 3.83 -0.47 5.25
C GLU A 52 2.46 0.00 4.69
N GLY A 53 2.05 -0.51 3.53
CA GLY A 53 0.90 -0.06 2.73
C GLY A 53 -0.49 -0.45 3.24
N LEU A 54 -0.63 -0.90 4.49
CA LEU A 54 -1.92 -0.93 5.18
C LEU A 54 -2.22 0.38 5.95
N GLY A 55 -1.33 1.39 5.91
CA GLY A 55 -1.42 2.55 6.81
C GLY A 55 -1.64 3.95 6.20
N VAL A 56 -1.19 4.25 4.98
CA VAL A 56 -1.03 5.68 4.57
C VAL A 56 -1.44 6.00 3.13
N THR A 57 -2.60 5.49 2.69
CA THR A 57 -3.28 6.01 1.47
C THR A 57 -4.71 6.48 1.72
N LYS A 58 -5.06 6.76 2.99
CA LYS A 58 -6.32 7.42 3.37
C LYS A 58 -6.24 8.95 3.51
N LEU A 59 -5.12 9.61 3.19
CA LEU A 59 -4.98 11.07 3.34
C LEU A 59 -4.85 11.88 2.06
N THR A 60 -5.03 11.27 0.89
CA THR A 60 -5.23 12.04 -0.35
C THR A 60 -6.45 11.52 -1.09
N MET A 61 -7.63 11.71 -0.48
CA MET A 61 -8.85 11.79 -1.29
C MET A 61 -8.81 13.14 -2.01
N PRO A 62 -8.76 13.20 -3.36
CA PRO A 62 -9.29 14.36 -4.04
C PRO A 62 -10.80 14.38 -3.75
N THR A 63 -11.28 15.47 -3.14
CA THR A 63 -12.70 15.80 -3.08
C THR A 63 -13.22 15.91 -4.50
N VAL A 64 -13.72 14.82 -5.07
CA VAL A 64 -14.44 14.80 -6.35
C VAL A 64 -15.77 14.09 -6.13
N VAL A 65 -16.73 14.90 -5.70
CA VAL A 65 -18.05 15.06 -6.35
C VAL A 65 -18.54 13.85 -7.14
N ASP A 66 -19.04 12.82 -6.47
CA ASP A 66 -20.21 12.01 -6.92
C ASP A 66 -20.62 11.00 -5.84
N SER A 67 -21.27 11.48 -4.76
CA SER A 67 -21.86 10.57 -3.77
C SER A 67 -23.39 10.58 -3.94
N PRO A 68 -24.02 9.43 -4.32
CA PRO A 68 -25.47 9.32 -4.50
C PRO A 68 -26.29 9.52 -3.20
N GLN A 69 -25.62 9.66 -2.06
CA GLN A 69 -26.25 9.70 -0.74
C GLN A 69 -27.09 10.98 -0.51
N TYR A 70 -26.83 12.07 -1.24
CA TYR A 70 -27.61 13.31 -1.09
C TYR A 70 -29.01 13.25 -1.73
N TYR A 71 -29.23 12.39 -2.73
CA TYR A 71 -30.53 12.30 -3.40
C TYR A 71 -31.65 11.80 -2.48
N TYR A 72 -31.32 10.95 -1.50
CA TYR A 72 -32.32 10.41 -0.58
C TYR A 72 -32.80 11.42 0.47
N LEU A 73 -31.94 12.36 0.88
CA LEU A 73 -32.27 13.29 1.96
C LEU A 73 -33.21 14.42 1.49
N GLN A 74 -33.18 14.76 0.20
CA GLN A 74 -34.02 15.83 -0.35
C GLN A 74 -35.47 15.39 -0.61
N GLN A 75 -35.74 14.10 -0.77
CA GLN A 75 -37.09 13.60 -1.05
C GLN A 75 -38.03 13.60 0.17
N GLN A 76 -37.54 13.91 1.37
CA GLN A 76 -38.37 13.96 2.60
C GLN A 76 -38.98 15.33 2.92
N GLN A 77 -38.72 16.37 2.12
CA GLN A 77 -39.26 17.71 2.36
C GLN A 77 -40.37 18.05 1.35
N GLY A 78 -41.56 17.46 1.52
CA GLY A 78 -42.71 17.70 0.66
C GLY A 78 -44.00 17.07 1.18
N VAL A 79 -44.47 17.51 2.36
CA VAL A 79 -45.77 17.15 2.94
C VAL A 79 -46.88 17.86 2.16
N ILE A 80 -47.90 17.20 1.57
CA ILE A 80 -49.31 17.66 1.64
C ILE A 80 -50.33 16.51 1.27
N PRO A 81 -51.68 16.65 1.45
CA PRO A 81 -52.44 16.13 2.59
C PRO A 81 -53.71 15.34 2.15
N TRP A 82 -53.73 14.01 2.22
CA TRP A 82 -55.00 13.28 2.10
C TRP A 82 -55.12 12.08 3.03
N ALA A 83 -54.15 11.88 3.94
CA ALA A 83 -54.22 10.85 4.97
C ALA A 83 -55.18 11.26 6.11
N GLN A 84 -56.46 11.42 5.79
CA GLN A 84 -57.57 11.25 6.71
C GLN A 84 -58.66 10.44 5.98
N GLY A 85 -58.78 9.17 6.32
CA GLY A 85 -59.83 8.31 5.78
C GLY A 85 -59.64 6.83 6.09
N ASN A 86 -59.70 6.46 7.37
CA ASN A 86 -60.20 5.13 7.75
C ASN A 86 -61.62 4.96 7.18
N LEU A 87 -61.95 3.75 6.71
CA LEU A 87 -63.25 3.03 6.76
C LEU A 87 -63.46 2.17 5.49
N GLN A 88 -63.13 0.89 5.56
CA GLN A 88 -64.09 -0.21 5.63
C GLN A 88 -63.38 -1.52 5.99
#